data_AF-A0A3D0R0D7-F1
#
_entry.id   AF-A0A3D0R0D7-F1
#
_cell.length_a   1.000
_cell.length_b   1.000
_cell.length_c   1.000
_cell.angle_alpha   90.00
_cell.angle_beta   90.00
_cell.angle_gamma   90.00
#
_symmetry.space_group_name_H-M   'P 1'
#
loop_
_entity.id
_entity.type
_entity.pdbx_description
1 polymer ?
#
loop_
_entity_poly.entity_id
_entity_poly.type
_entity_poly.pdbx_seq_one_letter_code
_entity_poly.pdbx_strand_id
1 'polypeptide(L)' 'MTAITIRDVPDDTVNVLKARAAQAGKSLQAYALDLLAREAVKPTLAEMATRLERETRTELSTTDILDAIEDGRDRR' A
#
# COMPACT_ATOMS: atom_id res chain seq x y z
N MET A 1 -12.87 -18.62 -0.75
CA MET A 1 -11.61 -18.97 -1.45
C MET A 1 -11.69 -18.32 -2.82
N THR A 2 -10.84 -17.33 -3.10
CA THR A 2 -10.88 -16.58 -4.37
C THR A 2 -9.78 -17.12 -5.28
N ALA A 3 -10.12 -17.48 -6.51
CA ALA A 3 -9.18 -17.95 -7.51
C ALA A 3 -9.03 -16.90 -8.61
N ILE A 4 -7.79 -16.69 -9.06
CA ILE A 4 -7.47 -15.77 -10.15
C ILE A 4 -6.79 -16.59 -11.25
N THR A 5 -7.25 -16.43 -12.49
CA THR A 5 -6.65 -17.04 -13.67
C THR A 5 -6.09 -15.94 -14.56
N ILE A 6 -4.78 -15.98 -14.82
CA ILE A 6 -4.11 -15.07 -15.74
C ILE A 6 -3.97 -15.79 -17.09
N ARG A 7 -4.53 -15.21 -18.15
CA ARG A 7 -4.50 -15.78 -19.51
C ARG A 7 -3.37 -15.16 -20.33
N ASP A 8 -2.98 -15.87 -21.38
CA ASP A 8 -2.05 -15.38 -22.40
C ASP A 8 -0.69 -14.92 -21.86
N VAL A 9 -0.21 -15.60 -20.79
CA VAL A 9 1.11 -15.33 -20.22
C VAL A 9 2.17 -15.92 -21.15
N PRO A 10 3.14 -15.12 -21.65
CA PRO A 10 4.21 -15.64 -22.50
C PRO A 10 5.01 -16.74 -21.79
N ASP A 11 5.40 -17.77 -22.54
CA ASP A 11 6.12 -18.93 -21.99
C ASP A 11 7.42 -18.52 -21.29
N ASP A 12 8.15 -17.56 -21.86
CA ASP A 12 9.38 -17.03 -21.27
C ASP A 12 9.14 -16.45 -19.87
N THR A 13 8.03 -15.74 -19.68
CA THR A 13 7.64 -15.19 -18.38
C THR A 13 7.35 -16.32 -17.40
N VAL A 14 6.60 -17.34 -17.80
CA VAL A 14 6.30 -18.50 -16.96
C VAL A 14 7.59 -19.23 -16.55
N ASN A 15 8.53 -19.39 -17.48
CA ASN A 15 9.81 -20.06 -17.23
C ASN A 15 10.66 -19.31 -16.19
N VAL A 16 10.75 -17.98 -16.32
CA VAL A 16 11.45 -17.13 -15.34
C VAL A 16 10.79 -17.24 -13.96
N LEU A 17 9.45 -17.18 -13.90
CA LEU A 17 8.73 -17.28 -12.63
C LEU A 17 8.89 -18.67 -11.98
N LYS A 18 8.86 -19.75 -12.76
CA LYS A 18 9.12 -21.12 -12.27
C LYS A 18 10.53 -21.25 -11.70
N ALA A 19 11.54 -20.73 -12.39
CA ALA A 19 12.92 -20.76 -11.90
C ALA A 19 13.06 -20.02 -10.56
N ARG A 20 12.47 -18.82 -10.45
CA ARG A 20 12.46 -18.04 -9.19
C ARG A 20 11.68 -18.74 -8.08
N ALA A 21 10.54 -19.35 -8.39
CA ALA A 21 9.75 -20.11 -7.43
C ALA A 21 10.54 -21.31 -6.88
N ALA A 22 11.23 -22.06 -7.76
CA ALA A 22 12.09 -23.17 -7.37
C ALA A 22 13.26 -22.70 -6.48
N GLN A 23 13.93 -21.59 -6.82
CA GLN A 23 14.98 -21.00 -6.00
C GLN A 23 14.47 -20.58 -4.61
N ALA A 24 13.22 -20.12 -4.52
CA ALA A 24 12.58 -19.77 -3.26
C ALA A 24 11.96 -20.97 -2.51
N GLY A 25 12.08 -22.20 -3.03
CA GLY A 25 11.48 -23.40 -2.43
C GLY A 25 9.95 -23.39 -2.44
N LYS A 26 9.33 -22.70 -3.38
CA LYS A 26 7.88 -22.47 -3.46
C LYS A 26 7.28 -23.08 -4.72
N SER A 27 6.02 -23.48 -4.64
CA SER A 27 5.22 -23.74 -5.85
C SER A 27 5.04 -22.43 -6.64
N LEU A 28 4.82 -22.53 -7.95
CA LEU A 28 4.57 -21.36 -8.79
C LEU A 28 3.36 -20.55 -8.31
N GLN A 29 2.29 -21.23 -7.86
CA GLN A 29 1.11 -20.59 -7.32
C GLN A 29 1.40 -19.79 -6.04
N ALA A 30 2.15 -20.38 -5.09
CA ALA A 30 2.51 -19.70 -3.85
C ALA A 30 3.42 -18.50 -4.13
N TYR A 31 4.38 -18.65 -5.03
CA TYR A 31 5.27 -17.56 -5.44
C TYR A 31 4.51 -16.41 -6.14
N ALA A 32 3.57 -16.74 -7.03
CA ALA A 32 2.75 -15.75 -7.71
C ALA A 32 1.81 -15.01 -6.75
N LEU A 33 1.24 -15.71 -5.76
CA LEU A 33 0.42 -15.10 -4.72
C LEU A 33 1.25 -14.10 -3.89
N ASP A 34 2.46 -14.46 -3.48
CA ASP A 34 3.37 -13.56 -2.76
C ASP A 34 3.69 -12.32 -3.60
N LEU A 35 3.90 -12.48 -4.91
CA LEU A 35 4.17 -11.36 -5.81
C LEU A 35 2.98 -10.40 -5.89
N LEU A 36 1.77 -10.94 -6.07
CA LEU A 36 0.54 -10.15 -6.12
C LEU A 36 0.26 -9.46 -4.78
N ALA A 37 0.47 -10.15 -3.66
CA ALA A 37 0.30 -9.56 -2.33
C ALA A 37 1.28 -8.42 -2.07
N ARG A 38 2.56 -8.59 -2.44
CA ARG A 38 3.58 -7.54 -2.34
C ARG A 38 3.22 -6.31 -3.18
N GLU A 39 2.69 -6.52 -4.38
CA GLU A 39 2.30 -5.43 -5.25
C GLU A 39 1.04 -4.71 -4.72
N ALA A 40 0.07 -5.45 -4.21
CA ALA A 40 -1.14 -4.89 -3.59
C ALA A 40 -0.87 -4.07 -2.32
N VAL A 41 0.25 -4.29 -1.64
CA VAL A 41 0.64 -3.51 -0.45
C VAL A 41 1.20 -2.14 -0.82
N LYS A 42 1.73 -1.95 -2.05
CA LYS A 42 2.25 -0.65 -2.48
C LYS A 42 1.07 0.22 -2.92
N PRO A 43 0.70 1.27 -2.17
CA PRO A 43 -0.29 2.21 -2.64
C PRO A 43 0.29 2.91 -3.87
N THR A 44 -0.50 2.99 -4.93
CA THR A 44 -0.16 3.77 -6.11
C THR A 44 0.03 5.25 -5.72
N LEU A 45 0.75 6.02 -6.53
CA LEU A 45 0.89 7.47 -6.30
C LEU A 45 -0.46 8.18 -6.23
N ALA A 46 -1.45 7.70 -7.00
CA ALA A 46 -2.82 8.22 -6.98
C ALA A 46 -3.54 7.90 -5.65
N GLU A 47 -3.36 6.69 -5.11
CA GLU A 47 -3.92 6.32 -3.80
C GLU A 47 -3.21 7.04 -2.65
N MET A 48 -1.89 7.24 -2.76
CA MET A 48 -1.12 8.08 -1.84
C MET A 48 -1.60 9.53 -1.87
N ALA A 49 -1.82 10.12 -3.05
CA ALA A 49 -2.34 11.48 -3.21
C ALA A 49 -3.75 11.61 -2.59
N THR A 50 -4.63 10.63 -2.85
CA THR A 50 -5.98 10.60 -2.26
C THR A 50 -5.92 10.44 -0.73
N ARG A 51 -4.98 9.66 -0.20
CA ARG A 51 -4.76 9.53 1.25
C ARG A 51 -4.25 10.85 1.84
N LEU A 52 -3.28 11.50 1.19
CA LEU A 52 -2.76 12.81 1.60
C LEU A 52 -3.84 13.88 1.61
N GLU A 53 -4.73 13.91 0.61
CA GLU A 53 -5.87 14.84 0.59
C GLU A 53 -6.83 14.62 1.77
N ARG A 54 -7.04 13.37 2.19
CA ARG A 54 -7.89 13.05 3.35
C ARG A 54 -7.22 13.33 4.69
N GLU A 55 -5.92 13.05 4.82
CA GLU A 55 -5.19 13.14 6.09
C GLU A 55 -4.59 14.54 6.34
N THR A 56 -4.21 15.27 5.29
CA THR A 56 -3.63 16.63 5.40
C THR A 56 -4.69 17.70 5.65
N ARG A 57 -5.98 17.36 5.48
CA ARG A 57 -7.08 18.27 5.84
C ARG A 57 -7.33 18.21 7.34
N THR A 58 -6.39 18.72 8.12
CA THR A 58 -6.71 19.12 9.49
C THR A 58 -7.48 20.44 9.38
N GLU A 59 -8.76 20.44 9.76
CA GLU A 59 -9.54 21.68 9.91
C GLU A 59 -9.13 22.38 11.21
N LEU A 60 -7.87 22.81 11.29
CA LEU A 60 -7.40 23.72 12.33
C LEU A 60 -7.53 25.14 11.79
N SER A 61 -8.40 25.92 12.42
CA SER A 61 -8.46 27.35 12.22
C SER A 61 -7.38 28.06 13.04
N THR A 62 -7.07 29.30 12.67
CA THR A 62 -6.19 30.16 13.46
C THR A 62 -6.73 30.34 14.89
N THR A 63 -8.06 30.33 15.07
CA THR A 63 -8.70 30.45 16.37
C THR A 63 -8.39 29.25 17.26
N ASP A 64 -8.47 28.02 16.72
CA ASP A 64 -8.13 26.80 17.48
C ASP A 64 -6.68 26.81 17.99
N ILE A 65 -5.77 27.42 17.23
CA ILE A 65 -4.37 27.59 17.61
C ILE A 65 -4.23 28.63 18.73
N LEU A 66 -4.94 29.76 18.64
CA LEU A 66 -4.90 30.81 19.64
C LEU A 66 -5.52 30.34 20.97
N ASP A 67 -6.64 29.64 20.92
CA ASP A 67 -7.33 29.09 22.09
C ASP A 67 -6.42 28.10 22.82
N ALA A 68 -5.74 27.20 22.10
CA ALA A 68 -4.79 26.26 22.69
C ALA A 68 -3.58 26.94 23.37
N ILE A 69 -3.15 28.10 22.87
CA ILE A 69 -2.06 28.90 23.46
C ILE A 69 -2.53 29.59 24.74
N GLU A 70 -3.73 30.17 24.77
CA GLU A 70 -4.32 30.76 25.96
C GLU A 70 -4.54 29.71 27.06
N ASP A 71 -5.12 28.58 26.70
CA ASP A 71 -5.29 27.41 27.59
C ASP A 71 -3.97 26.94 28.22
N GLY A 72 -2.85 27.08 27.51
CA GLY A 72 -1.51 26.74 28.02
C GLY A 72 -0.94 27.79 28.97
N ARG A 73 -1.35 29.05 28.86
CA ARG A 73 -0.94 30.16 29.72
C ARG A 73 -1.73 30.17 31.03
N ASP A 74 -3.02 29.87 30.99
CA ASP A 74 -3.90 29.89 32.16
C ASP A 74 -3.65 28.73 33.15
N ARG A 75 -3.01 27.65 32.69
CA ARG A 75 -2.63 26.50 33.53
C ARG A 75 -1.29 26.68 34.28
N ARG A 76 -0.65 27.85 34.20
CA ARG A 76 0.68 28.13 34.74
C ARG A 76 0.63 29.16 35.86
#